data_AF-A0A950V6W6-F1
#
_entry.id   AF-A0A950V6W6-F1
#
_cell.length_a   1.000
_cell.length_b   1.000
_cell.length_c   1.000
_cell.angle_alpha   90.00
_cell.angle_beta   90.00
_cell.angle_gamma   90.00
#
_symmetry.space_group_name_H-M   'P 1'
#
loop_
_entity.id
_entity.type
_entity.pdbx_description
1 polymer ?
#
loop_
_entity_poly.entity_id
_entity_poly.type
_entity_poly.pdbx_seq_one_letter_code
_entity_poly.pdbx_strand_id
1 'polypeptide(L)'
;MPIWGDMLEFLKICWINRDPRCPYVFQRKTNQGYRRVKNIRTAIELAAARIGKPSLLFHDLRRTALRNMERAGIPRTVARQCSGHLTESAYLRYAGIASTGDAQFVAQRMTAHRQEQEAAAKAQEKLWEKLWESSELSDQKPPELIPTKLQQ
;
A
#
# COMPACT_ATOMS: atom_id res chain seq x y z
N MET A 1 -2.25 -10.56 -8.74
CA MET A 1 -1.47 -9.40 -8.29
C MET A 1 -1.89 -8.19 -9.10
N PRO A 2 -2.56 -7.20 -8.50
CA PRO A 2 -2.91 -5.96 -9.22
C PRO A 2 -1.64 -5.17 -9.57
N ILE A 3 -1.56 -4.69 -10.81
CA ILE A 3 -0.50 -3.82 -11.32
C ILE A 3 -1.03 -2.39 -11.22
N TRP A 4 -0.34 -1.53 -10.47
CA TRP A 4 -0.77 -0.17 -10.15
C TRP A 4 0.11 0.87 -10.83
N GLY A 5 -0.46 2.07 -11.05
CA GLY A 5 0.25 3.23 -11.60
C GLY A 5 0.77 3.01 -13.02
N ASP A 6 1.88 3.67 -13.34
CA ASP A 6 2.44 3.74 -14.70
C ASP A 6 3.00 2.39 -15.20
N MET A 7 3.16 1.40 -14.32
CA MET A 7 3.74 0.10 -14.66
C MET A 7 2.92 -0.62 -15.75
N LEU A 8 1.59 -0.45 -15.75
CA LEU A 8 0.74 -1.05 -16.77
C LEU A 8 1.09 -0.52 -18.16
N GLU A 9 1.31 0.80 -18.28
CA GLU A 9 1.67 1.42 -19.56
C GLU A 9 3.07 0.97 -20.02
N PHE A 10 4.04 0.87 -19.10
CA PHE A 10 5.35 0.30 -19.44
C PHE A 10 5.25 -1.15 -19.92
N LEU A 11 4.42 -1.99 -19.30
CA LEU A 11 4.23 -3.37 -19.75
C LEU A 11 3.56 -3.45 -21.12
N LYS A 12 2.58 -2.57 -21.41
CA LYS A 12 1.98 -2.46 -22.74
C LYS A 12 3.02 -2.06 -23.78
N ILE A 13 3.86 -1.07 -23.48
CA ILE A 13 4.96 -0.64 -24.36
C ILE A 13 5.91 -1.82 -24.62
N CYS A 14 6.31 -2.57 -23.59
CA CYS A 14 7.14 -3.76 -23.76
C CYS A 14 6.45 -4.83 -24.61
N TRP A 15 5.15 -5.05 -24.42
CA TRP A 15 4.37 -6.02 -25.18
C TRP A 15 4.28 -5.67 -26.67
N ILE A 16 4.00 -4.40 -26.98
CA ILE A 16 3.89 -3.90 -28.35
C ILE A 16 5.24 -4.00 -29.07
N ASN A 17 6.34 -3.70 -28.38
CA ASN A 17 7.67 -3.68 -28.97
C ASN A 17 8.41 -5.03 -28.93
N ARG A 18 7.77 -6.11 -28.44
CA ARG A 18 8.41 -7.43 -28.39
C ARG A 18 8.43 -8.12 -29.75
N ASP A 19 9.35 -9.06 -29.93
CA ASP A 19 9.32 -9.97 -31.07
C ASP A 19 8.29 -11.07 -30.77
N PRO A 20 7.24 -11.23 -31.59
CA PRO A 20 6.18 -12.21 -31.33
C PRO A 20 6.68 -13.66 -31.24
N ARG A 21 7.85 -13.97 -31.80
CA ARG A 21 8.45 -15.32 -31.77
C ARG A 21 9.11 -15.63 -30.42
N CYS A 22 9.31 -14.62 -29.58
CA CYS A 22 9.86 -14.77 -28.23
C CYS A 22 8.71 -14.78 -27.20
N PRO A 23 8.57 -15.81 -26.36
CA PRO A 23 7.44 -15.91 -25.43
C PRO A 23 7.53 -14.92 -24.25
N TYR A 24 8.70 -14.33 -24.00
CA TYR A 24 8.96 -13.47 -22.84
C TYR A 24 8.58 -12.01 -23.11
N VAL A 25 7.95 -11.34 -22.14
CA VAL A 25 7.63 -9.90 -22.21
C VAL A 25 8.90 -9.05 -22.28
N PHE A 26 9.88 -9.35 -21.42
CA PHE A 26 11.20 -8.73 -21.47
C PHE A 26 12.16 -9.61 -22.27
N GLN A 27 12.67 -9.05 -23.36
CA GLN A 27 13.52 -9.75 -24.31
C GLN A 27 14.86 -9.06 -24.51
N ARG A 28 15.89 -9.86 -24.79
CA ARG A 28 17.23 -9.43 -25.15
C ARG A 28 17.51 -9.83 -26.60
N LYS A 29 18.03 -8.90 -27.40
CA LYS A 29 18.53 -9.19 -28.75
C LYS A 29 19.85 -9.98 -28.66
N THR A 30 19.97 -11.02 -29.47
CA THR A 30 21.18 -11.83 -29.64
C THR A 30 21.42 -12.07 -31.13
N ASN A 31 22.59 -12.61 -31.49
CA ASN A 31 22.92 -12.94 -32.88
C ASN A 31 21.97 -14.01 -33.48
N GLN A 32 21.29 -14.79 -32.64
CA GLN A 32 20.34 -15.84 -33.04
C GLN A 32 18.87 -15.41 -32.84
N GLY A 33 18.60 -14.10 -32.79
CA GLY A 33 17.27 -13.52 -32.53
C GLY A 33 17.04 -13.12 -31.07
N TYR A 34 15.78 -13.00 -30.66
CA TYR A 34 15.42 -12.58 -29.30
C TYR A 34 15.37 -13.78 -28.33
N ARG A 35 15.81 -13.53 -27.09
CA ARG A 35 15.84 -14.52 -26.00
C ARG A 35 15.46 -13.85 -24.68
N ARG A 36 15.19 -14.66 -23.64
CA ARG A 36 14.97 -14.14 -22.29
C ARG A 36 16.13 -13.28 -21.79
N VAL A 37 15.82 -12.27 -21.00
CA VAL A 37 16.82 -11.50 -20.24
C VAL A 37 17.50 -12.45 -19.25
N LYS A 38 18.84 -12.46 -19.24
CA LYS A 38 19.63 -13.33 -18.34
C LYS A 38 19.80 -12.73 -16.95
N ASN A 39 20.03 -11.42 -16.89
CA ASN A 39 20.29 -10.69 -15.65
C ASN A 39 19.75 -9.27 -15.78
N ILE A 40 19.04 -8.82 -14.75
CA ILE A 40 18.47 -7.47 -14.65
C ILE A 40 19.45 -6.51 -13.96
N ARG A 41 20.42 -7.04 -13.20
CA ARG A 41 21.38 -6.27 -12.40
C ARG A 41 22.10 -5.21 -13.23
N THR A 42 22.64 -5.57 -14.39
CA THR A 42 23.35 -4.61 -15.26
C THR A 42 22.46 -3.46 -15.72
N ALA A 43 21.18 -3.72 -16.02
CA ALA A 43 20.26 -2.66 -16.39
C ALA A 43 19.99 -1.70 -15.22
N ILE A 44 19.92 -2.23 -14.00
CA ILE A 44 19.74 -1.45 -12.78
C ILE A 44 20.99 -0.66 -12.45
N GLU A 45 22.18 -1.25 -12.52
CA GLU A 45 23.45 -0.56 -12.28
C GLU A 45 23.63 0.61 -13.26
N LEU A 46 23.29 0.42 -14.53
CA LEU A 46 23.31 1.50 -15.52
C LEU A 46 22.29 2.59 -15.23
N ALA A 47 21.07 2.22 -14.84
CA ALA A 47 20.04 3.19 -14.45
C ALA A 47 20.45 3.96 -13.19
N ALA A 48 21.00 3.26 -12.20
CA ALA A 48 21.53 3.77 -10.95
C ALA A 48 22.66 4.77 -11.18
N ALA A 49 23.61 4.45 -12.08
CA ALA A 49 24.66 5.36 -12.48
C ALA A 49 24.10 6.61 -13.18
N ARG A 50 23.11 6.46 -14.07
CA ARG A 50 22.47 7.59 -14.78
C ARG A 50 21.75 8.56 -13.85
N ILE A 51 21.20 8.08 -12.74
CA ILE A 51 20.53 8.92 -11.73
C ILE A 51 21.49 9.38 -10.60
N GLY A 52 22.80 9.13 -10.73
CA GLY A 52 23.80 9.52 -9.73
C GLY A 52 23.76 8.72 -8.43
N LYS A 53 23.20 7.51 -8.43
CA LYS A 53 23.06 6.64 -7.24
C LYS A 53 23.68 5.25 -7.47
N PRO A 54 25.00 5.14 -7.71
CA PRO A 54 25.64 3.88 -8.12
C PRO A 54 25.58 2.76 -7.08
N SER A 55 25.34 3.07 -5.81
CA SER A 55 25.17 2.09 -4.73
C SER A 55 23.77 1.49 -4.63
N LEU A 56 22.82 1.92 -5.46
CA LEU A 56 21.45 1.42 -5.44
C LEU A 56 21.39 -0.04 -5.91
N LEU A 57 21.01 -0.94 -5.02
CA LEU A 57 20.84 -2.35 -5.32
C LEU A 57 19.39 -2.64 -5.73
N PHE A 58 19.19 -3.70 -6.52
CA PHE A 58 17.84 -4.16 -6.87
C PHE A 58 16.96 -4.44 -5.64
N HIS A 59 17.56 -4.98 -4.57
CA HIS A 59 16.86 -5.28 -3.33
C HIS A 59 16.36 -4.02 -2.60
N ASP A 60 16.96 -2.86 -2.83
CA ASP A 60 16.52 -1.59 -2.24
C ASP A 60 15.17 -1.15 -2.79
N LEU A 61 14.86 -1.49 -4.05
CA LEU A 61 13.54 -1.22 -4.63
C LEU A 61 12.44 -1.97 -3.87
N ARG A 62 12.68 -3.23 -3.53
CA ARG A 62 11.73 -4.05 -2.76
C ARG A 62 11.57 -3.54 -1.32
N ARG A 63 12.66 -3.12 -0.68
CA ARG A 63 12.63 -2.46 0.64
C ARG A 63 11.86 -1.14 0.60
N THR A 64 12.04 -0.35 -0.45
CA THR A 64 11.33 0.92 -0.64
C THR A 64 9.84 0.70 -0.85
N ALA A 65 9.46 -0.27 -1.68
CA ALA A 65 8.06 -0.63 -1.90
C ALA A 65 7.36 -1.03 -0.58
N LEU A 66 8.01 -1.86 0.25
CA LEU A 66 7.45 -2.24 1.55
C LEU A 66 7.29 -1.05 2.51
N ARG A 67 8.31 -0.18 2.61
CA ARG A 67 8.22 1.02 3.43
C ARG A 67 7.12 1.97 2.97
N ASN A 68 6.92 2.09 1.66
CA ASN A 68 5.84 2.90 1.11
C ASN A 68 4.47 2.31 1.45
N MET A 69 4.32 0.98 1.45
CA MET A 69 3.08 0.33 1.88
C MET A 69 2.78 0.58 3.36
N GLU A 70 3.79 0.47 4.24
CA GLU A 70 3.64 0.78 5.67
C GLU A 70 3.25 2.24 5.90
N ARG A 71 3.93 3.18 5.21
CA ARG A 71 3.62 4.62 5.30
C ARG A 71 2.26 4.99 4.73
N ALA A 72 1.77 4.23 3.75
CA ALA A 72 0.39 4.35 3.27
C ALA A 72 -0.63 3.83 4.30
N GLY A 73 -0.20 3.12 5.34
CA GLY A 73 -1.07 2.50 6.34
C GLY A 73 -1.67 1.18 5.87
N ILE A 74 -1.09 0.52 4.87
CA ILE A 74 -1.56 -0.78 4.40
C ILE A 74 -1.27 -1.82 5.49
N PRO A 75 -2.26 -2.65 5.89
CA PRO A 75 -2.03 -3.69 6.87
C PRO A 75 -0.89 -4.64 6.47
N ARG A 76 -0.05 -5.01 7.43
CA ARG A 76 1.14 -5.86 7.19
C ARG A 76 0.81 -7.17 6.50
N THR A 77 -0.31 -7.79 6.84
CA THR A 77 -0.81 -9.02 6.21
C THR A 77 -1.00 -8.86 4.71
N VAL A 78 -1.61 -7.75 4.29
CA VAL A 78 -1.84 -7.39 2.89
C VAL A 78 -0.52 -7.03 2.20
N ALA A 79 0.33 -6.21 2.82
CA ALA A 79 1.62 -5.83 2.28
C ALA A 79 2.56 -7.03 2.08
N ARG A 80 2.52 -8.00 3.01
CA ARG A 80 3.26 -9.27 2.94
C ARG A 80 2.78 -10.15 1.79
N GLN A 81 1.46 -10.28 1.62
CA GLN A 81 0.88 -11.03 0.51
C GLN A 81 1.18 -10.38 -0.84
N CYS A 82 0.99 -9.06 -0.95
CA CYS A 82 1.31 -8.29 -2.16
C CYS A 82 2.79 -8.38 -2.53
N SER A 83 3.69 -8.31 -1.55
CA SER A 83 5.12 -8.47 -1.83
C SER A 83 5.52 -9.92 -2.10
N GLY A 84 4.72 -10.92 -1.72
CA GLY A 84 5.04 -12.35 -1.87
C GLY A 84 6.04 -12.86 -0.82
N HIS A 85 6.08 -12.26 0.36
CA HIS A 85 6.89 -12.77 1.47
C HIS A 85 6.13 -13.87 2.22
N LEU A 86 6.73 -15.06 2.33
CA LEU A 86 6.12 -16.20 3.02
C LEU A 86 6.12 -16.06 4.55
N THR A 87 7.14 -15.40 5.12
CA THR A 87 7.31 -15.27 6.58
C THR A 87 7.36 -13.81 7.02
N GLU A 88 6.87 -13.56 8.24
CA GLU A 88 6.91 -12.23 8.87
C GLU A 88 8.37 -11.78 9.12
N SER A 89 9.26 -12.70 9.48
CA SER A 89 10.68 -12.42 9.69
C SER A 89 11.42 -11.99 8.41
N ALA A 90 10.99 -12.47 7.24
CA ALA A 90 11.50 -11.98 5.96
C ALA A 90 10.99 -10.56 5.68
N TYR A 91 9.72 -10.29 5.97
CA TYR A 91 9.11 -8.96 5.81
C TYR A 91 9.79 -7.90 6.71
N LEU A 92 9.97 -8.20 8.00
CA LEU A 92 10.54 -7.29 9.00
C LEU A 92 11.99 -6.86 8.66
N ARG A 93 12.80 -7.76 8.09
CA ARG A 93 14.17 -7.44 7.61
C ARG A 93 14.18 -6.38 6.51
N TYR A 94 13.11 -6.31 5.72
CA TYR A 94 13.00 -5.34 4.61
C TYR A 94 12.25 -4.08 5.01
N ALA A 95 11.13 -4.17 5.73
CA ALA A 95 10.40 -2.99 6.22
C ALA A 95 11.34 -2.07 7.02
N GLY A 96 12.20 -2.66 7.86
CA GLY A 96 13.15 -1.91 8.68
C GLY A 96 12.44 -1.26 9.86
N ILE A 97 13.11 -1.31 11.00
CA ILE A 97 12.65 -0.90 12.33
C ILE A 97 12.11 0.54 12.29
N ALA A 98 11.00 0.76 13.00
CA ALA A 98 10.35 2.04 13.22
C ALA A 98 11.37 3.16 13.45
N SER A 99 11.40 4.11 12.52
CA SER A 99 12.09 5.37 12.74
C SER A 99 11.30 6.21 13.74
N THR A 100 11.95 7.13 14.44
CA THR A 100 11.31 8.03 15.40
C THR A 100 10.16 8.84 14.79
N GLY A 101 10.19 9.08 13.47
CA GLY A 101 9.10 9.70 12.73
C GLY A 101 7.82 8.86 12.63
N ASP A 102 7.94 7.52 12.73
CA ASP A 102 6.79 6.61 12.66
C ASP A 102 5.93 6.71 13.93
N ALA A 103 6.52 7.01 15.09
CA ALA A 103 5.75 7.22 16.33
C ALA A 103 4.89 8.49 16.28
N GLN A 104 5.43 9.59 15.73
CA GLN A 104 4.67 10.83 15.52
C GLN A 104 3.57 10.64 14.47
N PHE A 105 3.87 9.90 13.39
CA PHE A 105 2.88 9.54 12.39
C PHE A 105 1.75 8.66 12.97
N VAL A 106 2.08 7.69 13.82
CA VAL A 106 1.09 6.87 14.53
C VAL A 106 0.22 7.73 15.44
N ALA A 107 0.81 8.63 16.23
CA ALA A 107 0.05 9.52 17.11
C ALA A 107 -0.93 10.40 16.31
N GLN A 108 -0.49 10.96 15.18
CA GLN A 108 -1.36 11.74 14.29
C GLN A 108 -2.49 10.90 13.71
N ARG A 109 -2.20 9.69 13.21
CA ARG A 109 -3.22 8.79 12.64
C ARG A 109 -4.24 8.34 13.68
N MET A 110 -3.80 8.01 14.89
CA MET A 110 -4.69 7.63 15.99
C MET A 110 -5.60 8.79 16.41
N THR A 111 -5.07 10.02 16.43
CA THR A 111 -5.85 11.22 16.74
C THR A 111 -6.91 11.48 15.67
N ALA A 112 -6.53 11.40 14.38
CA ALA A 112 -7.46 11.56 13.26
C ALA A 112 -8.57 10.49 13.27
N HIS A 113 -8.22 9.21 13.48
CA HIS A 113 -9.20 8.13 13.56
C HIS A 113 -10.20 8.34 14.70
N ARG A 114 -9.73 8.79 15.87
CA ARG A 114 -10.62 9.10 17.01
C ARG A 114 -11.57 10.25 16.69
N GLN A 115 -11.09 11.30 16.03
CA GLN A 115 -11.93 12.43 15.60
C GLN A 115 -12.99 12.01 14.57
N GLU A 116 -12.65 11.12 13.64
CA GLU A 116 -13.62 10.56 12.68
C GLU A 116 -14.70 9.75 13.38
N GLN A 117 -14.34 8.91 14.36
CA GLN A 117 -15.30 8.14 15.17
C GLN A 117 -16.21 9.06 16.00
N GLU A 118 -15.65 10.08 16.64
CA GLU A 118 -16.42 11.07 17.40
C GLU A 118 -17.35 11.90 16.49
N ALA A 119 -16.90 12.26 15.29
CA ALA A 119 -17.71 12.96 14.31
C ALA A 119 -18.83 12.07 13.76
N ALA A 120 -18.56 10.79 13.47
CA ALA A 120 -19.56 9.83 13.03
C ALA A 120 -20.61 9.57 14.12
N ALA A 121 -20.19 9.43 15.38
CA ALA A 121 -21.11 9.28 16.52
C ALA A 121 -22.01 10.51 16.70
N LYS A 122 -21.45 11.73 16.64
CA LYS A 122 -22.24 12.98 16.71
C LYS A 122 -23.17 13.17 15.52
N ALA A 123 -22.73 12.78 14.31
CA ALA A 123 -23.57 12.84 13.13
C ALA A 123 -24.74 11.85 13.22
N GLN A 124 -24.48 10.65 13.76
CA GLN A 124 -25.50 9.66 14.05
C GLN A 124 -26.47 10.17 15.12
N GLU A 125 -25.99 10.71 16.23
CA GLU A 125 -26.82 11.33 17.29
C GLU A 125 -27.75 12.41 16.71
N LYS A 126 -27.21 13.36 15.94
CA LYS A 126 -28.02 14.39 15.26
C LYS A 126 -29.02 13.83 14.25
N LEU A 127 -28.68 12.75 13.55
CA LEU A 127 -29.59 12.07 12.64
C LEU A 127 -30.76 11.47 13.43
N TRP A 128 -30.47 10.82 14.56
CA TRP A 128 -31.48 10.25 15.44
C TRP A 128 -32.38 11.33 16.07
N GLU A 129 -31.83 12.46 16.54
CA GLU A 129 -32.60 13.61 17.03
C GLU A 129 -33.57 14.14 15.96
N LYS A 130 -33.08 14.33 14.72
CA LYS A 130 -33.90 14.81 13.61
C LYS A 130 -34.99 13.82 13.18
N LEU A 131 -34.69 12.52 13.21
CA LEU A 131 -35.67 11.45 12.96
C LEU A 131 -36.71 11.37 14.08
N TRP A 132 -36.30 11.61 15.32
CA TRP A 132 -37.17 11.66 16.49
C TRP A 132 -38.11 12.87 16.45
N GLU A 133 -37.61 14.05 16.07
CA GLU A 133 -38.41 15.27 15.91
C GLU A 133 -39.40 15.23 14.73
N SER A 134 -39.18 14.35 13.76
CA SER A 134 -40.03 14.22 12.55
C SER A 134 -41.02 13.05 12.60
N SER A 135 -40.97 12.21 13.64
CA SER A 135 -41.82 11.05 13.83
C SER A 135 -42.83 11.31 14.95
N GLU A 136 -44.12 11.04 14.71
CA GLU A 136 -45.24 11.16 15.67
C GLU A 136 -45.17 10.17 16.87
N LEU A 137 -43.98 9.64 17.22
CA LEU A 137 -43.74 8.80 18.39
C LEU A 137 -42.94 9.59 19.45
N SER A 138 -43.59 10.56 20.09
CA SER A 138 -43.01 11.37 21.18
C SER A 138 -42.80 10.59 22.49
N ASP A 139 -43.50 9.48 22.71
CA ASP A 139 -43.77 9.00 24.07
C ASP A 139 -42.90 7.85 24.60
N GLN A 140 -41.83 7.46 23.90
CA GLN A 140 -40.88 6.44 24.41
C GLN A 140 -39.43 6.82 24.14
N LYS A 141 -38.84 7.67 25.01
CA LYS A 141 -37.40 7.98 25.00
C LYS A 141 -36.58 6.67 24.92
N PRO A 142 -35.71 6.46 23.91
CA PRO A 142 -34.90 5.26 23.84
C PRO A 142 -33.98 5.18 25.08
N PRO A 143 -33.74 3.99 25.64
CA PRO A 143 -32.80 3.83 26.74
C PRO A 143 -31.44 4.38 26.31
N GLU A 144 -30.80 5.15 27.18
CA GLU A 144 -29.50 5.79 26.95
C GLU A 144 -28.57 4.80 26.24
N LEU A 145 -28.15 5.16 25.02
CA LEU A 145 -27.09 4.47 24.31
C LEU A 145 -25.91 4.42 25.26
N ILE A 146 -25.67 3.24 25.85
CA ILE A 146 -24.55 2.99 26.74
C ILE A 146 -23.33 3.50 25.98
N PRO A 147 -22.58 4.50 26.48
CA PRO A 147 -21.39 4.94 25.81
C PRO A 147 -20.52 3.70 25.69
N THR A 148 -20.18 3.34 24.45
CA THR A 148 -19.28 2.25 24.11
C THR A 148 -17.93 2.58 24.74
N LYS A 149 -17.81 2.36 26.05
CA LYS A 149 -16.54 2.36 26.76
C LYS A 149 -15.78 1.23 26.08
N LEU A 150 -14.83 1.65 25.26
CA LEU A 150 -13.65 0.89 24.86
C LEU A 150 -13.36 -0.19 25.92
N GLN A 151 -13.82 -1.41 25.66
CA GLN A 151 -13.41 -2.58 26.41
C GLN A 151 -12.03 -2.96 25.87
N GLN A 152 -11.04 -2.48 26.62
CA GLN A 152 -9.67 -2.96 26.81
C GLN A 152 -8.76 -3.07 25.58
#